data_AF-A0A2D7VSA0-F1
#
_entry.id   AF-A0A2D7VSA0-F1
#
_cell.length_a   1.000
_cell.length_b   1.000
_cell.length_c   1.000
_cell.angle_alpha   90.00
_cell.angle_beta   90.00
_cell.angle_gamma   90.00
#
_symmetry.space_group_name_H-M   'P 1'
#
loop_
_entity.id
_entity.type
_entity.pdbx_description
1 polymer ?
#
loop_
_entity_poly.entity_id
_entity_poly.type
_entity_poly.pdbx_seq_one_letter_code
_entity_poly.pdbx_strand_id
1 'polypeptide(L)' 'MKQEISQIAQLFFQLKKKYELSQCSNCLVMRDYILSEYKHLKLKLQSLERLCASADLDNESSLAEAHRTAGVLGLYLMV' A
#
# COMPACT_ATOMS: atom_id res chain seq x y z
N MET A 1 -2.82 -15.97 0.16
CA MET A 1 -1.79 -15.18 0.84
C MET A 1 -0.72 -14.62 -0.11
N LYS A 2 0.22 -15.40 -0.67
CA LYS A 2 1.27 -14.81 -1.56
C LYS A 2 0.70 -13.97 -2.72
N GLN A 3 -0.31 -14.50 -3.43
CA GLN A 3 -0.99 -13.79 -4.51
C GLN A 3 -1.72 -12.52 -4.03
N GLU A 4 -2.33 -12.55 -2.85
CA GLU A 4 -3.02 -11.39 -2.27
C GLU A 4 -2.04 -10.30 -1.85
N ILE A 5 -0.89 -10.68 -1.29
CA ILE A 5 0.20 -9.74 -0.96
C ILE A 5 0.72 -9.08 -2.23
N SER A 6 0.96 -9.86 -3.30
CA SER A 6 1.34 -9.31 -4.60
C SER A 6 0.27 -8.37 -5.18
N GLN A 7 -1.01 -8.69 -5.04
CA GLN A 7 -2.09 -7.80 -5.45
C GLN A 7 -2.08 -6.48 -4.65
N ILE A 8 -1.87 -6.53 -3.33
CA ILE A 8 -1.75 -5.32 -2.51
C ILE A 8 -0.54 -4.49 -2.94
N ALA A 9 0.60 -5.10 -3.22
CA ALA A 9 1.78 -4.39 -3.73
C ALA A 9 1.49 -3.66 -5.06
N GLN A 10 0.78 -4.33 -5.99
CA GLN A 10 0.33 -3.71 -7.24
C GLN A 10 -0.64 -2.55 -7.01
N LEU A 11 -1.57 -2.68 -6.05
CA LEU A 11 -2.51 -1.60 -5.71
C LEU A 11 -1.79 -0.39 -5.10
N PHE A 12 -0.81 -0.60 -4.22
CA PHE A 12 0.04 0.49 -3.73
C PHE A 12 0.80 1.19 -4.86
N PHE A 13 1.33 0.42 -5.82
CA PHE A 13 2.03 0.98 -6.98
C PHE A 13 1.10 1.79 -7.89
N GLN A 14 -0.12 1.31 -8.14
CA GLN A 14 -1.13 2.05 -8.91
C GLN A 14 -1.54 3.33 -8.20
N LEU A 15 -1.73 3.28 -6.88
CA LEU A 15 -2.09 4.44 -6.08
C LEU A 15 -0.98 5.50 -6.08
N LYS A 16 0.29 5.08 -6.00
CA LYS A 16 1.45 5.95 -6.18
C LYS A 16 1.45 6.61 -7.56
N LYS A 17 1.26 5.84 -8.63
CA LYS A 17 1.16 6.41 -9.99
C LYS A 17 0.02 7.42 -10.13
N LYS A 18 -1.14 7.13 -9.56
CA LYS A 18 -2.28 8.08 -9.55
C LYS A 18 -1.91 9.39 -8.86
N TYR A 19 -1.21 9.31 -7.72
CA TYR A 19 -0.70 10.50 -7.03
C TYR A 19 0.24 11.31 -7.91
N GLU A 20 1.27 10.68 -8.47
CA GLU A 20 2.29 11.31 -9.33
C GLU A 20 1.68 11.93 -10.61
N LEU A 21 0.68 11.28 -11.21
CA LEU A 21 0.00 11.76 -12.42
C LEU A 21 -1.05 12.83 -12.15
N SER A 22 -1.53 12.99 -10.92
CA SER A 22 -2.64 13.90 -10.64
C SER A 22 -2.32 15.37 -10.92
N GLN A 23 -1.03 15.74 -11.08
CA GLN A 23 -0.51 17.09 -11.36
C GLN A 23 -1.07 18.22 -10.47
N CYS A 24 -1.86 17.89 -9.46
CA CYS A 24 -2.60 18.82 -8.62
C CYS A 24 -2.17 18.60 -7.17
N SER A 25 -1.08 19.28 -6.79
CA SER A 25 -0.53 19.25 -5.43
C SER A 25 -1.50 19.74 -4.36
N ASN A 26 -2.54 20.50 -4.72
CA ASN A 26 -3.52 21.09 -3.80
C ASN A 26 -4.95 20.54 -3.96
N CYS A 27 -5.15 19.45 -4.68
CA CYS A 27 -6.48 18.84 -4.79
C CYS A 27 -6.81 18.08 -3.50
N LEU A 28 -7.42 18.77 -2.52
CA LEU A 28 -7.81 18.20 -1.23
C LEU A 28 -8.62 16.91 -1.39
N VAL A 29 -9.60 16.90 -2.30
CA VAL A 29 -10.43 15.72 -2.57
C VAL A 29 -9.59 14.53 -3.07
N MET A 30 -8.61 14.77 -3.93
CA MET A 30 -7.74 13.71 -4.45
C MET A 30 -6.78 13.23 -3.36
N ARG A 31 -6.24 14.14 -2.56
CA ARG A 31 -5.39 13.82 -1.40
C ARG A 31 -6.15 12.96 -0.40
N ASP A 32 -7.37 13.34 -0.05
CA ASP A 32 -8.21 12.60 0.91
C ASP A 32 -8.58 11.22 0.39
N TYR A 33 -8.94 11.11 -0.90
CA TYR A 33 -9.17 9.83 -1.55
C TYR A 33 -7.93 8.94 -1.49
N ILE A 34 -6.76 9.44 -1.90
CA ILE A 34 -5.51 8.67 -1.89
C ILE A 34 -5.12 8.27 -0.47
N LEU A 35 -5.28 9.16 0.51
CA LEU A 35 -5.01 8.88 1.92
C LEU A 35 -5.92 7.77 2.46
N SER A 36 -7.21 7.80 2.11
CA SER A 36 -8.19 6.78 2.48
C SER A 36 -7.83 5.42 1.89
N GLU A 37 -7.56 5.37 0.58
CA GLU A 37 -7.15 4.14 -0.10
C GLU A 37 -5.84 3.59 0.48
N TYR A 38 -4.88 4.45 0.77
CA TYR A 38 -3.62 4.08 1.41
C TYR A 38 -3.84 3.42 2.77
N LYS A 39 -4.68 4.03 3.63
CA LYS A 39 -5.00 3.49 4.96
C LYS A 39 -5.68 2.13 4.84
N HIS A 40 -6.61 1.97 3.90
CA HIS A 40 -7.31 0.71 3.65
C HIS A 40 -6.36 -0.41 3.22
N LEU A 41 -5.50 -0.13 2.25
CA LEU A 41 -4.49 -1.10 1.78
C LEU A 41 -3.49 -1.46 2.89
N LYS A 42 -3.10 -0.49 3.72
CA LYS A 42 -2.20 -0.72 4.86
C LYS A 42 -2.83 -1.65 5.91
N LEU A 43 -4.11 -1.45 6.23
CA LEU A 43 -4.84 -2.33 7.15
C LEU A 43 -4.97 -3.77 6.60
N LYS A 44 -5.23 -3.91 5.29
CA LYS A 44 -5.26 -5.22 4.64
C LYS A 44 -3.90 -5.92 4.68
N LEU A 45 -2.82 -5.18 4.39
CA LEU A 45 -1.47 -5.74 4.44
C LEU A 45 -1.13 -6.23 5.86
N GLN A 46 -1.40 -5.42 6.89
CA GLN A 46 -1.20 -5.81 8.29
C GLN A 46 -2.03 -7.04 8.70
N SER A 47 -3.24 -7.18 8.15
CA SER A 47 -4.08 -8.36 8.40
C SER A 47 -3.47 -9.61 7.76
N LEU A 48 -2.95 -9.49 6.53
CA LEU A 48 -2.27 -10.59 5.84
C LEU A 48 -0.94 -10.96 6.51
N GLU A 49 -0.17 -10.00 7.02
CA GLU A 49 1.03 -10.25 7.82
C GLU A 49 0.72 -11.12 9.03
N ARG A 50 -0.33 -10.77 9.80
CA ARG A 50 -0.76 -11.55 10.96
C ARG A 50 -1.19 -12.95 10.57
N LEU A 51 -1.92 -13.09 9.46
CA LEU A 51 -2.33 -14.42 8.95
C LEU A 51 -1.12 -15.25 8.53
N CYS A 52 -0.15 -14.67 7.82
CA CYS A 52 1.08 -15.37 7.43
C CYS A 52 1.87 -15.84 8.65
N ALA A 53 2.04 -14.95 9.65
CA ALA A 53 2.72 -15.28 10.90
C ALA A 53 1.99 -16.39 11.69
N SER A 54 0.66 -16.38 11.70
CA SER A 54 -0.14 -17.41 12.38
C SER A 54 -0.14 -18.77 11.68
N ALA A 55 0.10 -18.77 10.37
CA ALA A 55 0.08 -19.97 9.52
C ALA A 55 1.49 -20.51 9.22
N ASP A 56 2.53 -19.90 9.81
CA ASP A 56 3.95 -20.22 9.59
C ASP A 56 4.33 -20.27 8.09
N LEU A 57 3.75 -19.34 7.32
CA LEU A 57 3.96 -19.26 5.88
C LEU A 57 5.12 -18.32 5.55
N ASP A 58 6.13 -18.83 4.86
CA ASP A 58 7.21 -18.02 4.31
C ASP A 58 6.72 -17.18 3.12
N ASN A 59 6.40 -15.92 3.41
CA ASN A 59 6.04 -14.89 2.44
C ASN A 59 6.92 -13.64 2.58
N GLU A 60 8.12 -13.75 3.17
CA GLU A 60 8.96 -12.59 3.52
C GLU A 60 9.26 -11.68 2.32
N SER A 61 9.60 -12.27 1.16
CA SER A 61 9.94 -11.48 -0.03
C SER A 61 8.77 -10.63 -0.55
N SER A 62 7.56 -11.18 -0.55
CA SER A 62 6.35 -10.48 -1.01
C SER A 62 5.91 -9.41 -0.02
N LEU A 63 6.01 -9.67 1.29
CA LEU A 63 5.74 -8.68 2.33
C LEU A 63 6.73 -7.51 2.25
N ALA A 64 8.03 -7.79 2.07
CA ALA A 64 9.06 -6.77 1.93
C ALA A 64 8.82 -5.84 0.71
N GLU A 65 8.35 -6.38 -0.41
CA GLU A 65 7.97 -5.57 -1.58
C GLU A 65 6.76 -4.67 -1.30
N ALA A 66 5.71 -5.22 -0.68
CA ALA A 66 4.52 -4.47 -0.31
C ALA A 66 4.85 -3.34 0.69
N HIS A 67 5.66 -3.62 1.71
CA HIS A 67 6.11 -2.64 2.68
C HIS A 67 6.94 -1.52 2.06
N ARG A 68 7.88 -1.84 1.16
CA ARG A 68 8.68 -0.82 0.47
C ARG A 68 7.79 0.15 -0.31
N THR A 69 6.81 -0.38 -1.06
CA THR A 69 5.90 0.44 -1.85
C THR A 69 5.00 1.30 -0.95
N ALA A 70 4.46 0.73 0.13
CA ALA A 70 3.67 1.44 1.11
C ALA A 70 4.47 2.52 1.86
N GLY A 71 5.74 2.28 2.16
CA GLY A 71 6.64 3.24 2.81
C GLY A 71 6.89 4.46 1.93
N VAL A 72 7.25 4.25 0.66
CA VAL A 72 7.47 5.33 -0.31
C VAL A 72 6.21 6.16 -0.49
N LEU A 73 5.04 5.54 -0.65
CA LEU A 73 3.78 6.28 -0.79
C LEU A 73 3.41 7.04 0.49
N GLY A 74 3.69 6.48 1.68
CA GLY A 74 3.48 7.16 2.95
C GLY A 74 4.27 8.46 3.07
N LEU A 75 5.52 8.48 2.58
CA LEU A 75 6.35 9.69 2.55
C LEU A 75 5.73 10.81 1.69
N TYR A 76 5.04 10.47 0.60
CA TYR A 76 4.39 11.47 -0.26
C TYR A 76 3.11 12.04 0.35
N LEU A 77 2.38 11.26 1.16
CA LEU A 77 1.06 11.64 1.68
C LEU A 77 1.10 12.38 3.02
N MET A 78 2.16 12.17 3.81
CA MET A 78 2.33 12.75 5.15
C MET A 78 3.05 14.11 5.17
N VAL A 79 3.41 14.64 3.99
CA VAL A 79 3.87 16.02 3.77
C VAL A 79 2.66 16.90 3.45
#